data_AF-X1BPI9-F1
#
_entry.id   AF-X1BPI9-F1
#
_cell.length_a   1.000
_cell.length_b   1.000
_cell.length_c   1.000
_cell.angle_alpha   90.00
_cell.angle_beta   90.00
_cell.angle_gamma   90.00
#
_symmetry.space_group_name_H-M   'P 1'
#
loop_
_entity.id
_entity.type
_entity.pdbx_description
1 polymer ?
#
loop_
_entity_poly.entity_id
_entity_poly.type
_entity_poly.pdbx_seq_one_letter_code
_entity_poly.pdbx_strand_id
1 'polypeptide(L)'
;TLFGAITGSYWGNGHETFLAEDLIREPDKTLLQKSIIGHLHIMLTLVAIGITLIVGRWQDFKGRLHKIAMPLMIVGTIIISLGAWAVTVVEWAHTIIYGGSVFVLVAALFFVIFSWSKLIRTGLEKRGIKKAKFSQKIGALIEDPLKFGVGWQMVFMNFTVSFVGIFMAAKLDEIFRVWPHRDERIILTGHWHILSAIIATIILLYYADLAGLKGRARKIFGWSVIIFSNLAFAAVTIFSMKRLFVSESAQQPLVNWTILLADLGLALV
;
A
#
# COMPACT_ATOMS: atom_id res chain seq x y z
N THR A 1 -10.38 -14.91 -9.26
CA THR A 1 -10.09 -15.28 -10.67
C THR A 1 -11.34 -15.34 -11.52
N LEU A 2 -12.45 -15.96 -11.08
CA LEU A 2 -13.72 -15.95 -11.84
C LEU A 2 -14.30 -14.55 -12.12
N PHE A 3 -14.31 -13.62 -11.16
CA PHE A 3 -14.86 -12.27 -11.39
C PHE A 3 -14.18 -11.51 -12.54
N GLY A 4 -12.84 -11.43 -12.54
CA GLY A 4 -12.10 -10.75 -13.61
C GLY A 4 -12.10 -11.52 -14.94
N ALA A 5 -12.12 -12.86 -14.91
CA ALA A 5 -12.14 -13.68 -16.12
C ALA A 5 -13.50 -13.62 -16.84
N ILE A 6 -14.60 -13.66 -16.08
CA ILE A 6 -15.95 -13.53 -16.62
C ILE A 6 -16.11 -12.14 -17.25
N THR A 7 -15.74 -11.06 -16.53
CA THR A 7 -15.84 -9.71 -17.08
C THR A 7 -14.99 -9.53 -18.33
N GLY A 8 -13.76 -10.04 -18.34
CA GLY A 8 -12.88 -9.99 -19.50
C GLY A 8 -13.41 -10.78 -20.71
N SER A 9 -14.16 -11.87 -20.48
CA SER A 9 -14.70 -12.71 -21.57
C SER A 9 -15.81 -12.04 -22.39
N TYR A 10 -16.48 -11.01 -21.84
CA TYR A 10 -17.51 -10.25 -22.56
C TYR A 10 -16.96 -9.04 -23.32
N TRP A 11 -15.64 -8.81 -23.29
CA TRP A 11 -15.00 -7.67 -23.94
C TRP A 11 -15.27 -7.64 -25.44
N GLY A 12 -15.78 -6.50 -25.95
CA GLY A 12 -16.14 -6.36 -27.37
C GLY A 12 -17.43 -7.08 -27.77
N ASN A 13 -18.13 -7.71 -26.84
CA ASN A 13 -19.41 -8.39 -27.05
C ASN A 13 -20.49 -7.83 -26.09
N GLY A 14 -20.67 -6.50 -26.13
CA GLY A 14 -21.63 -5.76 -25.29
C GLY A 14 -21.09 -5.24 -23.95
N HIS A 15 -19.83 -5.58 -23.59
CA HIS A 15 -19.12 -4.96 -22.47
C HIS A 15 -18.18 -3.86 -22.96
N GLU A 16 -18.37 -2.64 -22.47
CA GLU A 16 -17.52 -1.48 -22.76
C GLU A 16 -16.52 -1.20 -21.62
N THR A 17 -15.40 -0.60 -21.99
CA THR A 17 -14.40 -0.08 -21.05
C THR A 17 -14.99 1.00 -20.16
N PHE A 18 -14.84 0.85 -18.85
CA PHE A 18 -15.11 1.93 -17.91
C PHE A 18 -14.06 1.93 -16.79
N LEU A 19 -13.90 3.06 -16.12
CA LEU A 19 -13.08 3.15 -14.93
C LEU A 19 -13.96 2.94 -13.69
N ALA A 20 -13.53 2.09 -12.76
CA ALA A 20 -14.33 1.75 -11.59
C ALA A 20 -14.69 2.99 -10.75
N GLU A 21 -13.81 3.99 -10.75
CA GLU A 21 -14.01 5.27 -10.10
C GLU A 21 -15.09 6.16 -10.76
N ASP A 22 -15.51 5.88 -11.99
CA ASP A 22 -16.60 6.63 -12.65
C ASP A 22 -17.98 6.18 -12.15
N LEU A 23 -18.05 4.99 -11.54
CA LEU A 23 -19.30 4.41 -11.05
C LEU A 23 -19.56 4.69 -9.55
N ILE A 24 -18.71 5.47 -8.88
CA ILE A 24 -18.71 5.62 -7.42
C ILE A 24 -20.00 6.22 -6.86
N ARG A 25 -20.70 7.03 -7.65
CA ARG A 25 -22.00 7.65 -7.32
C ARG A 25 -23.18 7.00 -8.05
N GLU A 26 -22.94 6.02 -8.92
CA GLU A 26 -24.01 5.31 -9.62
C GLU A 26 -24.80 4.45 -8.61
N PRO A 27 -26.08 4.75 -8.33
CA PRO A 27 -26.88 3.94 -7.40
C PRO A 27 -27.03 2.49 -7.89
N ASP A 28 -27.26 2.30 -9.19
CA ASP A 28 -27.62 1.01 -9.76
C ASP A 28 -26.48 0.43 -10.59
N LYS A 29 -25.62 -0.35 -9.93
CA LYS A 29 -24.52 -1.06 -10.59
C LYS A 29 -24.96 -2.46 -11.03
N THR A 30 -24.69 -2.79 -12.28
CA THR A 30 -24.84 -4.16 -12.79
C THR A 30 -23.94 -5.13 -12.02
N LEU A 31 -24.30 -6.42 -12.06
CA LEU A 31 -23.48 -7.48 -11.45
C LEU A 31 -22.05 -7.50 -12.03
N LEU A 32 -21.91 -7.20 -13.32
CA LEU A 32 -20.62 -7.14 -14.02
C LEU A 32 -19.74 -5.99 -13.47
N GLN A 33 -20.34 -4.82 -13.26
CA GLN A 33 -19.64 -3.67 -12.67
C GLN A 33 -19.23 -3.92 -11.21
N LYS A 34 -20.13 -4.49 -10.40
CA LYS A 34 -19.81 -4.89 -9.01
C LYS A 34 -18.70 -5.95 -8.97
N SER A 35 -18.65 -6.86 -9.94
CA SER A 35 -17.61 -7.89 -10.05
C SER A 35 -16.23 -7.30 -10.32
N ILE A 36 -16.14 -6.25 -11.15
CA ILE A 36 -14.89 -5.52 -11.41
C ILE A 36 -14.42 -4.80 -10.13
N ILE A 37 -15.33 -4.14 -9.41
CA ILE A 37 -15.00 -3.46 -8.14
C ILE A 37 -14.49 -4.47 -7.09
N GLY A 38 -15.16 -5.63 -6.96
CA GLY A 38 -14.71 -6.71 -6.08
C GLY A 38 -13.36 -7.30 -6.51
N HIS A 39 -13.11 -7.43 -7.82
CA HIS A 39 -11.83 -7.90 -8.36
C HIS A 39 -10.65 -6.99 -7.98
N LEU A 40 -10.83 -5.67 -8.05
CA LEU A 40 -9.79 -4.70 -7.71
C LEU A 40 -9.29 -4.86 -6.27
N HIS A 41 -10.22 -5.03 -5.32
CA HIS A 41 -9.88 -5.23 -3.91
C HIS A 41 -9.09 -6.52 -3.69
N ILE A 42 -9.58 -7.64 -4.24
CA ILE A 42 -8.94 -8.94 -3.98
C ILE A 42 -7.58 -9.06 -4.67
N MET A 43 -7.43 -8.51 -5.88
CA MET A 43 -6.19 -8.63 -6.64
C MET A 43 -5.03 -7.95 -5.88
N LEU A 44 -5.19 -6.69 -5.51
CA LEU A 44 -4.11 -5.93 -4.90
C LEU A 44 -3.77 -6.44 -3.49
N THR A 45 -4.79 -6.83 -2.71
CA THR A 45 -4.57 -7.40 -1.38
C THR A 45 -3.84 -8.74 -1.45
N LEU A 46 -4.22 -9.65 -2.35
CA LEU A 46 -3.52 -10.93 -2.50
C LEU A 46 -2.08 -10.75 -2.99
N VAL A 47 -1.83 -9.78 -3.87
CA VAL A 47 -0.46 -9.42 -4.27
C VAL A 47 0.33 -8.89 -3.07
N ALA A 48 -0.24 -7.98 -2.28
CA ALA A 48 0.42 -7.45 -1.08
C ALA A 48 0.77 -8.55 -0.06
N ILE A 49 -0.15 -9.50 0.15
CA ILE A 49 0.08 -10.68 1.00
C ILE A 49 1.20 -11.55 0.42
N GLY A 50 1.14 -11.86 -0.88
CA GLY A 50 2.16 -12.65 -1.57
C GLY A 50 3.56 -12.03 -1.47
N ILE A 51 3.66 -10.72 -1.71
CA ILE A 51 4.92 -9.98 -1.54
C ILE A 51 5.38 -10.01 -0.09
N THR A 52 4.49 -9.82 0.89
CA THR A 52 4.83 -9.92 2.32
C THR A 52 5.42 -11.29 2.68
N LEU A 53 4.87 -12.38 2.14
CA LEU A 53 5.40 -13.73 2.33
C LEU A 53 6.76 -13.92 1.66
N ILE A 54 6.95 -13.39 0.45
CA ILE A 54 8.23 -13.45 -0.29
C ILE A 54 9.33 -12.70 0.48
N VAL A 55 9.08 -11.46 0.88
CA VAL A 55 10.07 -10.68 1.64
C VAL A 55 10.26 -11.24 3.06
N GLY A 56 9.22 -11.82 3.64
CA GLY A 56 9.28 -12.61 4.87
C GLY A 56 10.28 -13.75 4.78
N ARG A 57 10.20 -14.55 3.71
CA ARG A 57 11.16 -15.63 3.43
C ARG A 57 12.56 -15.07 3.17
N TRP A 58 12.69 -14.02 2.36
CA TRP A 58 13.97 -13.38 2.05
C TRP A 58 14.70 -12.90 3.31
N GLN A 59 13.98 -12.33 4.27
CA GLN A 59 14.54 -11.89 5.54
C GLN A 59 14.56 -12.98 6.62
N ASP A 60 14.24 -14.23 6.28
CA ASP A 60 14.24 -15.38 7.18
C ASP A 60 13.38 -15.11 8.43
N PHE A 61 12.13 -14.69 8.18
CA PHE A 61 11.13 -14.43 9.20
C PHE A 61 10.75 -15.71 9.95
N LYS A 62 11.13 -15.78 11.23
CA LYS A 62 10.93 -16.96 12.07
C LYS A 62 10.75 -16.62 13.54
N GLY A 63 10.44 -17.63 14.35
CA GLY A 63 10.26 -17.50 15.79
C GLY A 63 8.81 -17.23 16.19
N ARG A 64 8.60 -16.66 17.39
CA ARG A 64 7.26 -16.48 17.97
C ARG A 64 6.37 -15.56 17.13
N LEU A 65 6.92 -14.43 16.69
CA LEU A 65 6.18 -13.46 15.85
C LEU A 65 5.70 -14.11 14.54
N HIS A 66 6.53 -14.91 13.88
CA HIS A 66 6.13 -15.66 12.68
C HIS A 66 5.01 -16.68 12.98
N LYS A 67 5.14 -17.44 14.06
CA LYS A 67 4.13 -18.46 14.45
C LYS A 67 2.74 -17.86 14.74
N ILE A 68 2.68 -16.61 15.20
CA ILE A 68 1.43 -15.88 15.42
C ILE A 68 0.98 -15.19 14.12
N ALA A 69 1.91 -14.60 13.36
CA ALA A 69 1.60 -13.90 12.12
C ALA A 69 0.99 -14.82 11.05
N MET A 70 1.46 -16.06 10.91
CA MET A 70 0.96 -16.96 9.86
C MET A 70 -0.53 -17.30 10.00
N PRO A 71 -1.05 -17.75 11.17
CA PRO A 71 -2.48 -17.93 11.36
C PRO A 71 -3.30 -16.66 11.12
N LEU A 72 -2.84 -15.51 11.64
CA LEU A 72 -3.53 -14.23 11.42
C LEU A 72 -3.59 -13.87 9.93
N MET A 73 -2.50 -14.05 9.20
CA MET A 73 -2.44 -13.84 7.76
C MET A 73 -3.43 -14.74 7.01
N ILE A 74 -3.47 -16.04 7.35
CA ILE A 74 -4.37 -17.02 6.72
C ILE A 74 -5.84 -16.64 6.98
N VAL A 75 -6.21 -16.43 8.25
CA VAL A 75 -7.57 -16.06 8.65
C VAL A 75 -7.98 -14.75 8.00
N GLY A 76 -7.12 -13.73 8.06
CA GLY A 76 -7.37 -12.43 7.43
C GLY A 76 -7.56 -12.54 5.92
N THR A 77 -6.73 -13.35 5.25
CA THR A 77 -6.84 -13.60 3.80
C THR A 77 -8.17 -14.25 3.44
N ILE A 78 -8.61 -15.25 4.22
CA ILE A 78 -9.90 -15.92 4.01
C ILE A 78 -11.04 -14.91 4.17
N ILE A 79 -11.05 -14.13 5.25
CA ILE A 79 -12.10 -13.13 5.52
C ILE A 79 -12.15 -12.07 4.41
N ILE A 80 -11.00 -11.52 4.00
CA ILE A 80 -10.94 -10.53 2.89
C ILE A 80 -11.44 -11.15 1.59
N SER A 81 -11.07 -12.39 1.30
CA SER A 81 -11.51 -13.09 0.09
C SER A 81 -13.03 -13.25 0.05
N LEU A 82 -13.63 -13.65 1.17
CA LEU A 82 -15.09 -13.74 1.32
C LEU A 82 -15.74 -12.35 1.19
N GLY A 83 -15.18 -11.33 1.85
CA GLY A 83 -15.67 -9.96 1.75
C GLY A 83 -15.63 -9.41 0.32
N ALA A 84 -14.55 -9.63 -0.41
CA ALA A 84 -14.42 -9.18 -1.79
C ALA A 84 -15.42 -9.87 -2.73
N TRP A 85 -15.76 -11.15 -2.48
CA TRP A 85 -16.84 -11.82 -3.22
C TRP A 85 -18.21 -11.26 -2.87
N ALA A 86 -18.41 -10.97 -1.58
CA ALA A 86 -19.64 -10.42 -1.05
C ALA A 86 -19.97 -9.02 -1.62
N VAL A 87 -18.99 -8.27 -2.16
CA VAL A 87 -19.22 -6.96 -2.83
C VAL A 87 -20.27 -7.05 -3.94
N THR A 88 -20.42 -8.20 -4.57
CA THR A 88 -21.42 -8.42 -5.62
C THR A 88 -22.84 -8.66 -5.10
N VAL A 89 -22.98 -8.98 -3.81
CA VAL A 89 -24.22 -9.52 -3.22
C VAL A 89 -24.75 -8.66 -2.08
N VAL A 90 -23.88 -8.12 -1.21
CA VAL A 90 -24.27 -7.41 0.02
C VAL A 90 -23.60 -6.05 0.12
N GLU A 91 -24.33 -5.06 0.62
CA GLU A 91 -23.87 -3.67 0.73
C GLU A 91 -22.81 -3.50 1.82
N TRP A 92 -22.85 -4.32 2.88
CA TRP A 92 -21.91 -4.30 4.00
C TRP A 92 -20.62 -5.13 3.76
N ALA A 93 -20.37 -5.54 2.51
CA ALA A 93 -19.19 -6.33 2.14
C ALA A 93 -17.86 -5.66 2.55
N HIS A 94 -17.79 -4.33 2.49
CA HIS A 94 -16.60 -3.58 2.90
C HIS A 94 -16.30 -3.74 4.40
N THR A 95 -17.31 -3.90 5.25
CA THR A 95 -17.11 -4.18 6.68
C THR A 95 -16.40 -5.52 6.91
N ILE A 96 -16.73 -6.54 6.10
CA ILE A 96 -16.03 -7.84 6.14
C ILE A 96 -14.57 -7.66 5.72
N ILE A 97 -14.33 -6.93 4.62
CA ILE A 97 -12.98 -6.64 4.12
C ILE A 97 -12.16 -5.94 5.19
N TYR A 98 -12.71 -4.93 5.87
CA TYR A 98 -12.04 -4.24 6.96
C TYR A 98 -11.71 -5.17 8.12
N GLY A 99 -12.66 -6.02 8.54
CA GLY A 99 -12.43 -7.02 9.59
C GLY A 99 -11.27 -7.96 9.26
N GLY A 100 -11.22 -8.47 8.03
CA GLY A 100 -10.11 -9.31 7.58
C GLY A 100 -8.78 -8.56 7.46
N SER A 101 -8.81 -7.29 7.05
CA SER A 101 -7.64 -6.43 6.89
C SER A 101 -6.91 -6.18 8.20
N VAL A 102 -7.62 -6.09 9.33
CA VAL A 102 -7.02 -5.97 10.67
C VAL A 102 -6.05 -7.13 10.94
N PHE A 103 -6.45 -8.38 10.66
CA PHE A 103 -5.59 -9.55 10.90
C PHE A 103 -4.35 -9.54 10.01
N VAL A 104 -4.49 -9.17 8.73
CA VAL A 104 -3.37 -9.07 7.77
C VAL A 104 -2.40 -7.95 8.17
N LEU A 105 -2.90 -6.78 8.57
CA LEU A 105 -2.08 -5.65 8.99
C LEU A 105 -1.30 -5.97 10.28
N VAL A 106 -1.91 -6.67 11.24
CA VAL A 106 -1.21 -7.13 12.45
C VAL A 106 -0.13 -8.15 12.11
N ALA A 107 -0.40 -9.08 11.19
CA ALA A 107 0.60 -10.04 10.73
C ALA A 107 1.79 -9.34 10.03
N ALA A 108 1.52 -8.33 9.19
CA ALA A 108 2.55 -7.51 8.55
C ALA A 108 3.35 -6.68 9.58
N LEU A 109 2.70 -6.14 10.61
CA LEU A 109 3.37 -5.45 11.70
C LEU A 109 4.36 -6.36 12.44
N PHE A 110 3.99 -7.60 12.71
CA PHE A 110 4.91 -8.58 13.32
C PHE A 110 6.13 -8.86 12.45
N PHE A 111 5.97 -8.90 11.13
CA PHE A 111 7.09 -8.98 10.20
C PHE A 111 7.99 -7.75 10.30
N VAL A 112 7.44 -6.53 10.30
CA VAL A 112 8.22 -5.28 10.44
C VAL A 112 9.02 -5.25 11.75
N ILE A 113 8.38 -5.59 12.87
CA ILE A 113 9.03 -5.65 14.19
C ILE A 113 10.21 -6.65 14.16
N PHE A 114 9.98 -7.84 13.60
CA PHE A 114 11.03 -8.84 13.45
C PHE A 114 12.18 -8.34 12.57
N SER A 115 11.86 -7.80 11.39
CA SER A 115 12.81 -7.31 10.40
C SER A 115 13.74 -6.26 10.99
N TRP A 116 13.16 -5.21 11.60
CA TRP A 116 13.92 -4.11 12.18
C TRP A 116 14.76 -4.55 13.38
N SER A 117 14.21 -5.44 14.23
CA SER A 117 14.97 -6.02 15.34
C SER A 117 16.18 -6.84 14.84
N LYS A 118 16.00 -7.60 13.76
CA LYS A 118 17.09 -8.37 13.11
C LYS A 118 18.15 -7.44 12.51
N LEU A 119 17.76 -6.35 11.84
CA LEU A 119 18.68 -5.36 11.29
C LEU A 119 19.50 -4.68 12.39
N ILE A 120 18.85 -4.23 13.46
CA ILE A 120 19.54 -3.64 14.61
C ILE A 120 20.53 -4.63 15.21
N ARG A 121 20.11 -5.86 15.51
CA ARG A 121 20.98 -6.87 16.13
C ARG A 121 22.20 -7.17 15.26
N THR A 122 21.97 -7.49 13.99
CA THR A 122 23.07 -7.85 13.06
C THR A 122 24.00 -6.67 12.76
N GLY A 123 23.47 -5.45 12.67
CA GLY A 123 24.28 -4.23 12.50
C GLY A 123 25.14 -3.92 13.73
N LEU A 124 24.63 -4.16 14.95
CA LEU A 124 25.41 -4.01 16.18
C LEU A 124 26.48 -5.10 16.35
N GLU A 125 26.15 -6.35 16.00
CA GLU A 125 27.09 -7.48 15.99
C GLU A 125 28.28 -7.21 15.07
N LYS A 126 28.03 -6.72 13.84
CA LYS A 126 29.10 -6.31 12.90
C LYS A 126 30.05 -5.25 13.45
N ARG A 127 29.55 -4.39 14.35
CA ARG A 127 30.33 -3.30 14.98
C ARG A 127 30.94 -3.71 16.33
N GLY A 128 30.74 -4.94 16.78
CA GLY A 128 31.23 -5.42 18.08
C GLY A 128 30.58 -4.76 19.30
N ILE A 129 29.39 -4.16 19.15
CA ILE A 129 28.74 -3.38 20.22
C ILE A 129 27.79 -4.27 21.02
N LYS A 130 28.16 -4.61 22.27
CA LYS A 130 27.32 -5.42 23.18
C LYS A 130 26.23 -4.62 23.91
N LYS A 131 26.50 -3.36 24.28
CA LYS A 131 25.53 -2.44 24.89
C LYS A 131 25.42 -1.19 24.03
N ALA A 132 24.42 -1.17 23.15
CA ALA A 132 24.22 -0.08 22.21
C ALA A 132 23.39 1.06 22.80
N LYS A 133 23.87 2.30 22.59
CA LYS A 133 23.07 3.52 22.78
C LYS A 133 21.96 3.60 21.72
N PHE A 134 20.95 4.43 21.98
CA PHE A 134 19.83 4.62 21.05
C PHE A 134 20.29 5.01 19.64
N SER A 135 21.20 5.98 19.50
CA SER A 135 21.74 6.41 18.21
C SER A 135 22.46 5.29 17.45
N GLN A 136 23.13 4.37 18.15
CA GLN A 136 23.80 3.22 17.55
C GLN A 136 22.78 2.19 17.02
N LYS A 137 21.64 2.02 17.71
CA LYS A 137 20.53 1.18 17.23
C LYS A 137 19.91 1.76 15.95
N ILE A 138 19.64 3.07 15.93
CA ILE A 138 19.13 3.74 14.73
C ILE A 138 20.13 3.61 13.57
N GLY A 139 21.41 3.89 13.82
CA GLY A 139 22.46 3.75 12.81
C GLY A 139 22.65 2.32 12.30
N ALA A 140 22.32 1.30 13.09
CA ALA A 140 22.32 -0.10 12.68
C ALA A 140 21.07 -0.47 11.86
N LEU A 141 19.89 0.04 12.25
CA LEU A 141 18.63 -0.16 11.54
C LEU A 141 18.70 0.35 10.10
N ILE A 142 19.21 1.56 9.93
CA ILE A 142 19.25 2.25 8.63
C ILE A 142 20.50 1.88 7.80
N GLU A 143 21.30 0.92 8.26
CA GLU A 143 22.52 0.54 7.55
C GLU A 143 22.22 -0.14 6.21
N ASP A 144 21.25 -1.03 6.12
CA ASP A 144 20.91 -1.67 4.85
C ASP A 144 19.60 -1.08 4.29
N PRO A 145 19.66 -0.11 3.36
CA PRO A 145 18.45 0.57 2.89
C PRO A 145 17.51 -0.37 2.14
N LEU A 146 17.99 -1.43 1.47
CA LEU A 146 17.07 -2.35 0.79
C LEU A 146 16.21 -3.11 1.81
N LYS A 147 16.83 -3.63 2.86
CA LYS A 147 16.12 -4.39 3.91
C LYS A 147 15.29 -3.51 4.82
N PHE A 148 15.82 -2.35 5.19
CA PHE A 148 15.09 -1.33 5.94
C PHE A 148 13.88 -0.83 5.14
N GLY A 149 14.11 -0.50 3.87
CA GLY A 149 13.14 0.09 2.96
C GLY A 149 11.89 -0.77 2.80
N VAL A 150 12.02 -2.10 2.72
CA VAL A 150 10.85 -3.00 2.66
C VAL A 150 9.95 -2.84 3.90
N GLY A 151 10.52 -2.88 5.10
CA GLY A 151 9.75 -2.68 6.33
C GLY A 151 9.22 -1.24 6.46
N TRP A 152 10.00 -0.26 6.01
CA TRP A 152 9.60 1.15 6.01
C TRP A 152 8.44 1.42 5.06
N GLN A 153 8.44 0.89 3.84
CA GLN A 153 7.34 1.05 2.89
C GLN A 153 6.04 0.42 3.42
N MET A 154 6.11 -0.71 4.13
CA MET A 154 4.95 -1.29 4.81
C MET A 154 4.39 -0.40 5.93
N VAL A 155 5.26 0.28 6.68
CA VAL A 155 4.83 1.28 7.68
C VAL A 155 4.26 2.51 6.99
N PHE A 156 4.97 3.02 5.98
CA PHE A 156 4.66 4.24 5.26
C PHE A 156 3.30 4.19 4.55
N MET A 157 2.95 3.03 4.00
CA MET A 157 1.61 2.72 3.48
C MET A 157 0.48 3.11 4.42
N ASN A 158 0.67 3.02 5.75
CA ASN A 158 -0.40 3.39 6.67
C ASN A 158 -0.70 4.89 6.62
N PHE A 159 0.29 5.73 6.36
CA PHE A 159 0.10 7.19 6.30
C PHE A 159 -0.51 7.66 4.98
N THR A 160 -0.23 6.98 3.88
CA THR A 160 -0.66 7.41 2.54
C THR A 160 -1.86 6.64 1.99
N VAL A 161 -2.10 5.42 2.50
CA VAL A 161 -3.18 4.53 2.03
C VAL A 161 -4.12 4.18 3.17
N SER A 162 -3.66 3.50 4.23
CA SER A 162 -4.56 2.92 5.24
C SER A 162 -5.35 3.98 6.01
N PHE A 163 -4.65 4.97 6.60
CA PHE A 163 -5.31 6.04 7.35
C PHE A 163 -6.18 6.92 6.44
N VAL A 164 -5.72 7.20 5.23
CA VAL A 164 -6.47 7.98 4.23
C VAL A 164 -7.76 7.26 3.85
N GLY A 165 -7.68 5.96 3.55
CA GLY A 165 -8.83 5.12 3.20
C GLY A 165 -9.83 4.98 4.35
N ILE A 166 -9.36 4.74 5.59
CA ILE A 166 -10.22 4.68 6.77
C ILE A 166 -10.89 6.03 7.03
N PHE A 167 -10.14 7.12 6.94
CA PHE A 167 -10.68 8.47 7.10
C PHE A 167 -11.74 8.75 6.03
N MET A 168 -11.47 8.40 4.77
CA MET A 168 -12.42 8.55 3.68
C MET A 168 -13.69 7.75 3.92
N ALA A 169 -13.58 6.49 4.34
CA ALA A 169 -14.72 5.66 4.65
C ALA A 169 -15.55 6.21 5.81
N ALA A 170 -14.90 6.68 6.88
CA ALA A 170 -15.57 7.21 8.06
C ALA A 170 -16.26 8.56 7.81
N LYS A 171 -15.81 9.34 6.83
CA LYS A 171 -16.35 10.66 6.49
C LYS A 171 -16.93 10.74 5.08
N LEU A 172 -17.28 9.58 4.50
CA LEU A 172 -17.72 9.47 3.12
C LEU A 172 -18.92 10.37 2.83
N ASP A 173 -20.01 10.20 3.57
CA ASP A 173 -21.26 10.91 3.33
C ASP A 173 -21.23 12.35 3.87
N GLU A 174 -20.42 12.61 4.91
CA GLU A 174 -20.30 13.92 5.54
C GLU A 174 -19.44 14.92 4.75
N ILE A 175 -18.33 14.44 4.14
CA ILE A 175 -17.32 15.30 3.52
C ILE A 175 -17.18 15.00 2.03
N PHE A 176 -16.98 13.74 1.65
CA PHE A 176 -16.53 13.41 0.29
C PHE A 176 -17.68 13.33 -0.71
N ARG A 177 -18.87 12.86 -0.28
CA ARG A 177 -20.05 12.74 -1.14
C ARG A 177 -20.69 14.08 -1.46
N VAL A 178 -20.54 15.06 -0.57
CA VAL A 178 -21.05 16.43 -0.73
C VAL A 178 -20.16 17.29 -1.63
N TRP A 179 -18.91 16.90 -1.85
CA TRP A 179 -17.98 17.59 -2.74
C TRP A 179 -18.25 17.28 -4.22
N PRO A 180 -17.69 18.08 -5.15
CA PRO A 180 -17.71 17.74 -6.57
C PRO A 180 -17.21 16.32 -6.83
N HIS A 181 -17.89 15.59 -7.73
CA HIS A 181 -17.56 14.20 -8.08
C HIS A 181 -16.08 13.99 -8.42
N ARG A 182 -15.48 14.97 -9.11
CA ARG A 182 -14.06 14.97 -9.46
C ARG A 182 -13.15 14.80 -8.23
N ASP A 183 -13.45 15.46 -7.11
CA ASP A 183 -12.58 15.45 -5.94
C ASP A 183 -12.63 14.12 -5.19
N GLU A 184 -13.84 13.52 -5.07
CA GLU A 184 -14.01 12.15 -4.55
C GLU A 184 -13.27 11.13 -5.42
N ARG A 185 -13.41 11.25 -6.75
CA ARG A 185 -12.76 10.39 -7.74
C ARG A 185 -11.24 10.45 -7.63
N ILE A 186 -10.65 11.64 -7.51
CA ILE A 186 -9.19 11.79 -7.37
C ILE A 186 -8.65 11.06 -6.14
N ILE A 187 -9.35 11.14 -5.00
CA ILE A 187 -8.92 10.45 -3.77
C ILE A 187 -9.08 8.94 -3.91
N LEU A 188 -10.19 8.47 -4.48
CA LEU A 188 -10.43 7.05 -4.71
C LEU A 188 -9.40 6.45 -5.65
N THR A 189 -9.13 7.08 -6.79
CA THR A 189 -8.08 6.62 -7.71
C THR A 189 -6.70 6.70 -7.06
N GLY A 190 -6.36 7.84 -6.46
CA GLY A 190 -5.03 8.11 -5.93
C GLY A 190 -4.56 7.10 -4.87
N HIS A 191 -5.41 6.75 -3.90
CA HIS A 191 -4.98 5.90 -2.79
C HIS A 191 -4.66 4.45 -3.23
N TRP A 192 -5.42 3.87 -4.17
CA TRP A 192 -5.15 2.53 -4.71
C TRP A 192 -3.88 2.50 -5.55
N HIS A 193 -3.65 3.55 -6.34
CA HIS A 193 -2.44 3.65 -7.16
C HIS A 193 -1.20 3.78 -6.29
N ILE A 194 -1.25 4.59 -5.22
CA ILE A 194 -0.16 4.66 -4.24
C ILE A 194 0.11 3.28 -3.62
N LEU A 195 -0.92 2.51 -3.25
CA LEU A 195 -0.72 1.15 -2.72
C LEU A 195 0.01 0.25 -3.71
N SER A 196 -0.41 0.25 -4.98
CA SER A 196 0.28 -0.53 -6.03
C SER A 196 1.72 -0.09 -6.24
N ALA A 197 1.99 1.22 -6.21
CA ALA A 197 3.33 1.78 -6.35
C ALA A 197 4.23 1.42 -5.16
N ILE A 198 3.70 1.43 -3.92
CA ILE A 198 4.41 0.97 -2.72
C ILE A 198 4.79 -0.52 -2.84
N ILE A 199 3.86 -1.36 -3.31
CA ILE A 199 4.13 -2.78 -3.56
C ILE A 199 5.24 -2.93 -4.60
N ALA A 200 5.18 -2.16 -5.70
CA ALA A 200 6.23 -2.15 -6.72
C ALA A 200 7.59 -1.68 -6.14
N THR A 201 7.60 -0.65 -5.29
CA THR A 201 8.81 -0.20 -4.58
C THR A 201 9.40 -1.32 -3.71
N ILE A 202 8.57 -2.07 -2.98
CA ILE A 202 9.03 -3.21 -2.18
C ILE A 202 9.65 -4.29 -3.09
N ILE A 203 9.01 -4.59 -4.22
CA ILE A 203 9.53 -5.55 -5.21
C ILE A 203 10.87 -5.06 -5.77
N LEU A 204 10.98 -3.77 -6.10
CA LEU A 204 12.20 -3.17 -6.63
C LEU A 204 13.36 -3.27 -5.64
N LEU A 205 13.13 -2.96 -4.36
CA LEU A 205 14.14 -3.11 -3.30
C LEU A 205 14.56 -4.57 -3.10
N TYR A 206 13.60 -5.50 -3.17
CA TYR A 206 13.87 -6.93 -3.11
C TYR A 206 14.69 -7.40 -4.33
N TYR A 207 14.30 -7.00 -5.53
CA TYR A 207 14.98 -7.34 -6.77
C TYR A 207 16.41 -6.78 -6.82
N ALA A 208 16.63 -5.56 -6.34
CA ALA A 208 17.95 -4.97 -6.25
C ALA A 208 18.93 -5.79 -5.37
N ASP A 209 18.44 -6.47 -4.33
CA ASP A 209 19.23 -7.41 -3.56
C ASP A 209 19.57 -8.67 -4.37
N LEU A 210 18.58 -9.24 -5.07
CA LEU A 210 18.75 -10.41 -5.93
C LEU A 210 19.70 -10.16 -7.11
N ALA A 211 19.66 -8.96 -7.69
CA ALA A 211 20.56 -8.51 -8.73
C ALA A 211 22.02 -8.34 -8.24
N GLY A 212 22.25 -8.50 -6.93
CA GLY A 212 23.60 -8.52 -6.36
C GLY A 212 24.19 -7.14 -6.09
N LEU A 213 23.36 -6.08 -5.95
CA LEU A 213 23.87 -4.75 -5.59
C LEU A 213 24.57 -4.77 -4.23
N LYS A 214 25.82 -4.31 -4.21
CA LYS A 214 26.70 -4.28 -3.03
C LYS A 214 27.29 -2.89 -2.79
N GLY A 215 27.82 -2.70 -1.58
CA GLY A 215 28.60 -1.51 -1.21
C GLY A 215 27.86 -0.20 -1.43
N ARG A 216 28.55 0.77 -2.06
CA ARG A 216 28.04 2.13 -2.28
C ARG A 216 26.87 2.17 -3.27
N ALA A 217 26.88 1.35 -4.31
CA ALA A 217 25.79 1.28 -5.28
C ALA A 217 24.47 0.88 -4.62
N ARG A 218 24.50 -0.16 -3.77
CA ARG A 218 23.35 -0.59 -2.96
C ARG A 218 22.80 0.53 -2.08
N LYS A 219 23.70 1.28 -1.44
CA LYS A 219 23.34 2.38 -0.53
C LYS A 219 22.65 3.52 -1.29
N ILE A 220 23.27 3.97 -2.38
CA ILE A 220 22.73 5.06 -3.21
C ILE A 220 21.38 4.63 -3.78
N PHE A 221 21.31 3.48 -4.44
CA PHE A 221 20.07 2.98 -5.02
C PHE A 221 18.95 2.87 -3.97
N GLY A 222 19.20 2.19 -2.86
CA GLY A 222 18.18 1.98 -1.84
C GLY A 222 17.68 3.28 -1.22
N TRP A 223 18.57 4.22 -0.90
CA TRP A 223 18.17 5.50 -0.33
C TRP A 223 17.49 6.42 -1.34
N SER A 224 17.95 6.44 -2.59
CA SER A 224 17.26 7.15 -3.66
C SER A 224 15.83 6.65 -3.79
N VAL A 225 15.64 5.33 -3.96
CA VAL A 225 14.31 4.74 -4.08
C VAL A 225 13.43 5.11 -2.89
N ILE A 226 13.91 4.98 -1.65
CA ILE A 226 13.12 5.31 -0.44
C ILE A 226 12.74 6.79 -0.38
N ILE A 227 13.70 7.70 -0.61
CA ILE A 227 13.47 9.14 -0.44
C ILE A 227 12.53 9.64 -1.52
N PHE A 228 12.79 9.28 -2.77
CA PHE A 228 12.01 9.75 -3.91
C PHE A 228 10.62 9.11 -3.97
N SER A 229 10.47 7.83 -3.61
CA SER A 229 9.14 7.20 -3.51
C SER A 229 8.31 7.83 -2.39
N ASN A 230 8.93 8.11 -1.23
CA ASN A 230 8.26 8.79 -0.13
C ASN A 230 7.82 10.20 -0.49
N LEU A 231 8.68 10.95 -1.18
CA LEU A 231 8.36 12.29 -1.67
C LEU A 231 7.17 12.24 -2.63
N ALA A 232 7.22 11.34 -3.62
CA ALA A 232 6.15 11.19 -4.60
C ALA A 232 4.81 10.84 -3.94
N PHE A 233 4.79 9.77 -3.13
CA PHE A 233 3.54 9.27 -2.57
C PHE A 233 2.95 10.22 -1.53
N ALA A 234 3.78 10.92 -0.74
CA ALA A 234 3.31 11.97 0.15
C ALA A 234 2.70 13.14 -0.64
N ALA A 235 3.36 13.57 -1.71
CA ALA A 235 2.87 14.66 -2.56
C ALA A 235 1.54 14.30 -3.23
N VAL A 236 1.41 13.10 -3.80
CA VAL A 236 0.16 12.60 -4.39
C VAL A 236 -0.94 12.44 -3.33
N THR A 237 -0.60 12.02 -2.11
CA THR A 237 -1.56 11.97 -0.99
C THR A 237 -2.12 13.36 -0.69
N ILE A 238 -1.24 14.36 -0.51
CA ILE A 238 -1.65 15.75 -0.26
C ILE A 238 -2.45 16.31 -1.43
N PHE A 239 -2.01 16.07 -2.66
CA PHE A 239 -2.74 16.46 -3.88
C PHE A 239 -4.15 15.88 -3.90
N SER A 240 -4.29 14.59 -3.58
CA SER A 240 -5.58 13.91 -3.58
C SER A 240 -6.51 14.53 -2.54
N MET A 241 -5.96 14.84 -1.36
CA MET A 241 -6.69 15.43 -0.22
C MET A 241 -6.76 16.96 -0.26
N LYS A 242 -6.33 17.64 -1.34
CA LYS A 242 -6.15 19.10 -1.41
C LYS A 242 -7.34 19.92 -0.90
N ARG A 243 -8.57 19.48 -1.17
CA ARG A 243 -9.80 20.19 -0.80
C ARG A 243 -10.04 20.24 0.71
N LEU A 244 -9.36 19.40 1.50
CA LEU A 244 -9.38 19.48 2.97
C LEU A 244 -8.55 20.66 3.48
N PHE A 245 -7.61 21.16 2.69
CA PHE A 245 -6.64 22.19 3.11
C PHE A 245 -6.93 23.56 2.48
N VAL A 246 -7.45 23.57 1.25
CA VAL A 246 -7.63 24.79 0.45
C VAL A 246 -8.97 24.80 -0.30
N SER A 247 -9.52 26.00 -0.49
CA SER A 247 -10.70 26.21 -1.32
C SER A 247 -10.40 25.96 -2.81
N GLU A 248 -11.44 25.78 -3.62
CA GLU A 248 -11.30 25.47 -5.04
C GLU A 248 -10.59 26.58 -5.81
N SER A 249 -10.88 27.83 -5.45
CA SER A 249 -10.27 29.02 -6.06
C SER A 249 -8.80 29.19 -5.68
N ALA A 250 -8.36 28.65 -4.53
CA ALA A 250 -7.01 28.82 -4.02
C ALA A 250 -6.12 27.58 -4.20
N GLN A 251 -6.59 26.52 -4.88
CA GLN A 251 -5.89 25.24 -4.93
C GLN A 251 -4.67 25.21 -5.86
N GLN A 252 -4.59 26.11 -6.84
CA GLN A 252 -3.58 26.01 -7.91
C GLN A 252 -2.13 25.99 -7.41
N PRO A 253 -1.70 26.83 -6.44
CA PRO A 253 -0.34 26.76 -5.90
C PRO A 253 -0.03 25.40 -5.26
N LEU A 254 -0.96 24.84 -4.49
CA LEU A 254 -0.79 23.53 -3.87
C LEU A 254 -0.70 22.43 -4.92
N VAL A 255 -1.54 22.48 -5.96
CA VAL A 255 -1.51 21.56 -7.09
C VAL A 255 -0.15 21.62 -7.81
N ASN A 256 0.34 22.81 -8.14
CA ASN A 256 1.62 22.97 -8.84
C ASN A 256 2.78 22.36 -8.05
N TRP A 257 2.86 22.63 -6.74
CA TRP A 257 3.92 22.09 -5.89
C TRP A 257 3.79 20.58 -5.72
N THR A 258 2.60 20.07 -5.45
CA THR A 258 2.41 18.63 -5.23
C THR A 258 2.65 17.81 -6.49
N ILE A 259 2.26 18.30 -7.67
CA ILE A 259 2.58 17.65 -8.95
C ILE A 259 4.09 17.69 -9.20
N LEU A 260 4.74 18.84 -9.03
CA LEU A 260 6.19 18.95 -9.23
C LEU A 260 6.96 17.97 -8.32
N LEU A 261 6.58 17.87 -7.04
CA LEU A 261 7.20 16.94 -6.10
C LEU A 261 6.89 15.47 -6.44
N ALA A 262 5.69 15.20 -6.96
CA ALA A 262 5.32 13.87 -7.45
C ALA A 262 6.19 13.46 -8.64
N ASP A 263 6.32 14.32 -9.65
CA ASP A 263 7.11 14.05 -10.86
C ASP A 263 8.59 13.89 -10.54
N LEU A 264 9.14 14.76 -9.68
CA LEU A 264 10.53 14.64 -9.21
C LEU A 264 10.78 13.33 -8.45
N GLY A 265 9.80 12.90 -7.63
CA GLY A 265 9.88 11.64 -6.91
C GLY A 265 9.76 10.42 -7.83
N LEU A 266 8.91 10.48 -8.86
CA LEU A 266 8.70 9.37 -9.80
C LEU A 266 9.81 9.24 -10.83
N ALA A 267 10.48 10.32 -11.22
CA ALA A 267 11.56 10.27 -12.22
C ALA A 267 12.75 9.37 -11.83
N LEU A 268 12.87 9.01 -10.55
CA LEU A 268 13.99 8.23 -10.00
C LEU A 268 13.58 6.85 -9.45
N VAL A 269 12.30 6.47 -9.54
CA VAL A 269 11.73 5.23 -8.97
C VAL A 269 11.06 4.41 -10.07
#